data_AF-A0A0Q0VPG7-F1
#
_entry.id   AF-A0A0Q0VPG7-F1
#
_cell.length_a   1.000
_cell.length_b   1.000
_cell.length_c   1.000
_cell.angle_alpha   90.00
_cell.angle_beta   90.00
_cell.angle_gamma   90.00
#
_symmetry.space_group_name_H-M   'P 1'
#
loop_
_entity.id
_entity.type
_entity.pdbx_description
1 polymer ?
#
loop_
_entity_poly.entity_id
_entity_poly.type
_entity_poly.pdbx_seq_one_letter_code
_entity_poly.pdbx_strand_id
1 'polypeptide(L)' 'MQTKNIIYLIGVIQLVVVDPLMWYFTQVKPYAYERYWAITLVINLFLFAAIIFMIMQRTIKERV' A
#
# COMPACT_ATOMS: atom_id res chain seq x y z
N MET A 1 6.96 -19.17 -1.61
CA MET A 1 6.75 -18.15 -0.56
C MET A 1 5.28 -18.20 -0.14
N GLN A 2 4.94 -18.27 1.15
CA GLN A 2 3.54 -18.34 1.59
C GLN A 2 2.84 -16.99 1.32
N THR A 3 1.55 -16.99 0.94
CA THR A 3 0.74 -15.77 0.70
C THR A 3 0.79 -14.79 1.88
N LYS A 4 0.90 -15.31 3.11
CA LYS A 4 1.11 -14.52 4.33
C LYS A 4 2.37 -13.64 4.26
N ASN A 5 3.47 -14.16 3.72
CA ASN A 5 4.73 -13.43 3.60
C ASN A 5 4.63 -12.31 2.57
N ILE A 6 3.84 -12.52 1.50
CA ILE A 6 3.60 -11.50 0.47
C ILE A 6 2.76 -10.35 1.04
N ILE A 7 1.67 -10.67 1.75
CA ILE A 7 0.85 -9.66 2.43
C ILE A 7 1.69 -8.86 3.43
N TYR A 8 2.52 -9.53 4.23
CA TYR A 8 3.40 -8.88 5.20
C TYR A 8 4.41 -7.95 4.52
N LEU A 9 5.04 -8.41 3.44
CA LEU A 9 5.99 -7.60 2.67
C LEU A 9 5.34 -6.33 2.10
N ILE A 10 4.15 -6.45 1.52
CA ILE A 10 3.40 -5.29 1.00
C ILE A 10 3.08 -4.31 2.12
N GLY A 11 2.62 -4.80 3.27
CA GLY A 11 2.35 -3.96 4.44
C GLY A 11 3.59 -3.22 4.94
N VAL A 12 4.75 -3.88 4.96
CA VAL A 12 6.03 -3.23 5.33
C VAL A 12 6.41 -2.15 4.33
N ILE A 13 6.24 -2.40 3.02
CA ILE A 13 6.52 -1.39 1.99
C ILE A 13 5.60 -0.17 2.15
N GLN A 14 4.32 -0.38 2.44
CA GLN A 14 3.39 0.73 2.69
C GLN A 14 3.85 1.57 3.90
N LEU A 15 4.13 0.92 5.03
CA LEU A 15 4.50 1.59 6.27
C LEU A 15 5.87 2.29 6.22
N VAL A 16 6.87 1.66 5.59
CA VAL A 16 8.27 2.12 5.66
C VAL A 16 8.64 3.01 4.48
N VAL A 17 7.96 2.89 3.35
CA VAL A 17 8.31 3.62 2.12
C VAL A 17 7.21 4.58 1.73
N VAL A 18 5.97 4.09 1.56
CA VAL A 18 4.89 4.90 1.00
C VAL A 18 4.44 5.98 1.99
N ASP A 19 4.22 5.62 3.25
CA ASP A 19 3.76 6.56 4.27
C ASP A 19 4.78 7.68 4.55
N PRO A 20 6.10 7.40 4.71
CA PRO A 20 7.10 8.45 4.87
C PRO A 20 7.27 9.32 3.62
N LEU A 21 7.11 8.76 2.41
CA LEU A 21 7.12 9.55 1.17
C LEU A 21 5.93 10.50 1.11
N MET A 22 4.73 10.02 1.42
CA MET A 22 3.54 10.86 1.50
C MET A 22 3.72 11.96 2.55
N TRP A 23 4.26 11.64 3.72
CA TRP A 23 4.57 12.62 4.75
C TRP A 23 5.62 13.64 4.30
N TYR A 24 6.67 13.20 3.59
CA TYR A 24 7.69 14.08 3.05
C TYR A 24 7.10 15.10 2.06
N PHE A 25 6.21 14.64 1.16
CA PHE A 25 5.57 15.52 0.19
C PHE A 25 4.62 16.55 0.83
N THR A 26 3.98 16.23 1.95
CA THR A 26 3.14 17.19 2.68
C THR A 26 3.95 18.22 3.47
N GLN A 27 5.09 17.84 4.05
CA GLN A 27 5.86 18.71 4.95
C GLN A 27 6.83 19.67 4.23
N VAL A 28 7.49 19.24 3.16
CA VAL A 28 8.62 20.01 2.61
C VAL A 28 8.18 21.12 1.65
N LYS A 29 7.26 20.83 0.71
CA LYS A 29 6.63 21.84 -0.17
C LYS A 29 5.22 21.39 -0.57
N PRO A 30 4.19 21.62 0.27
CA PRO A 30 2.86 21.05 0.09
C PRO A 30 2.25 21.33 -1.29
N TYR A 31 2.44 22.54 -1.83
CA TYR A 31 1.86 22.93 -3.13
C TYR A 31 2.69 22.53 -4.35
N ALA A 32 4.00 22.31 -4.18
CA ALA A 32 4.85 21.89 -5.31
C ALA A 32 4.84 20.37 -5.51
N TYR A 33 4.58 19.61 -4.45
CA TYR A 33 4.58 18.15 -4.47
C TYR A 33 3.20 17.51 -4.40
N GLU A 34 2.11 18.28 -4.52
CA GLU A 34 0.73 17.78 -4.48
C GLU A 34 0.49 16.63 -5.47
N ARG A 35 0.99 16.75 -6.71
CA ARG A 35 0.90 15.68 -7.71
C ARG A 35 1.64 14.41 -7.29
N TYR A 36 2.83 14.54 -6.72
CA TYR A 36 3.61 13.39 -6.24
C TYR A 36 2.93 12.73 -5.05
N TRP A 37 2.41 13.53 -4.12
CA TRP A 37 1.61 13.06 -3.00
C TRP A 37 0.41 12.24 -3.48
N ALA A 38 -0.36 12.78 -4.43
CA ALA A 38 -1.52 12.10 -5.01
C ALA A 38 -1.14 10.79 -5.72
N ILE A 39 -0.02 10.77 -6.45
CA ILE A 39 0.49 9.54 -7.08
C ILE A 39 0.85 8.49 -6.01
N THR A 40 1.57 8.88 -4.95
CA THR A 40 1.88 7.95 -3.84
C THR A 40 0.63 7.46 -3.11
N LEU A 41 -0.39 8.30 -2.95
CA LEU A 41 -1.68 7.90 -2.38
C LEU A 41 -2.35 6.83 -3.25
N VAL A 42 -2.39 7.03 -4.57
CA VAL A 42 -2.95 6.04 -5.51
C VAL A 42 -2.20 4.71 -5.40
N ILE A 43 -0.86 4.74 -5.36
CA ILE A 43 -0.04 3.54 -5.15
C ILE A 43 -0.40 2.86 -3.83
N ASN A 44 -0.55 3.62 -2.73
CA ASN A 44 -0.92 3.09 -1.42
C ASN A 44 -2.27 2.34 -1.48
N LEU A 45 -3.27 2.95 -2.11
CA LEU A 45 -4.60 2.35 -2.27
C LEU A 45 -4.56 1.07 -3.12
N PHE A 46 -3.77 1.03 -4.18
CA PHE A 46 -3.60 -0.17 -5.00
C PHE A 46 -2.96 -1.33 -4.22
N LEU A 47 -1.92 -1.04 -3.43
CA LEU A 47 -1.27 -2.05 -2.58
C LEU A 47 -2.25 -2.59 -1.52
N PHE A 48 -3.04 -1.71 -0.93
CA PHE A 48 -4.07 -2.11 0.03
C PHE A 48 -5.17 -2.98 -0.61
N ALA A 49 -5.65 -2.59 -1.79
CA ALA A 49 -6.62 -3.38 -2.55
C ALA A 49 -6.07 -4.77 -2.92
N ALA A 50 -4.78 -4.87 -3.28
CA ALA A 50 -4.12 -6.14 -3.54
C ALA A 50 -4.09 -7.05 -2.30
N ILE A 51 -3.82 -6.50 -1.11
CA ILE A 51 -3.88 -7.25 0.15
C ILE A 51 -5.29 -7.79 0.39
N ILE A 52 -6.32 -6.95 0.29
CA ILE A 52 -7.73 -7.36 0.47
C ILE A 52 -8.08 -8.49 -0.49
N PHE A 53 -7.73 -8.32 -1.77
CA PHE A 53 -8.01 -9.31 -2.80
C PHE A 53 -7.35 -10.67 -2.49
N MET A 54 -6.08 -10.66 -2.07
CA MET A 54 -5.38 -11.89 -1.68
C MET A 54 -6.00 -12.56 -0.45
N ILE A 55 -6.43 -11.78 0.54
CA ILE A 55 -7.14 -12.30 1.73
C ILE A 55 -8.47 -12.91 1.30
N MET A 56 -9.27 -12.22 0.48
CA MET A 56 -10.54 -12.72 -0.03
C MET A 56 -10.36 -14.03 -0.81
N GLN A 57 -9.40 -14.10 -1.73
CA GLN A 57 -9.13 -15.32 -2.49
C GLN A 57 -8.79 -16.50 -1.58
N ARG A 58 -8.00 -16.24 -0.52
CA ARG A 58 -7.66 -17.27 0.46
C ARG A 58 -8.89 -17.73 1.23
N THR A 59 -9.72 -16.81 1.72
CA THR A 59 -10.96 -17.14 2.43
C THR A 59 -11.92 -17.95 1.56
N ILE A 60 -12.06 -17.61 0.28
CA ILE A 60 -12.92 -18.36 -0.66
C ILE A 60 -12.39 -19.79 -0.85
N LYS A 61 -11.08 -19.95 -1.09
CA LYS A 61 -10.45 -21.28 -1.24
C LYS A 61 -10.51 -22.14 0.01
N GLU A 62 -10.52 -21.54 1.20
CA GLU A 62 -10.68 -22.28 2.46
C GLU A 62 -12.14 -22.69 2.72
N ARG A 63 -13.11 -22.14 1.95
CA ARG A 63 -14.54 -22.37 2.13
C ARG A 63 -15.18 -23.29 1.06
N VAL A 64 -14.51 -23.50 -0.07
CA VAL A 64 -14.90 -24.40 -1.17
C VAL A 64 -14.09 -25.68 -1.07
#